data_AF-A0A9P5TYF8-F1
#
_entry.id   AF-A0A9P5TYF8-F1
#
_cell.length_a   1.000
_cell.length_b   1.000
_cell.length_c   1.000
_cell.angle_alpha   90.00
_cell.angle_beta   90.00
_cell.angle_gamma   90.00
#
_symmetry.space_group_name_H-M   'P 1'
#
loop_
_entity.id
_entity.type
_entity.pdbx_description
1 polymer ?
#
loop_
_entity_poly.entity_id
_entity_poly.type
_entity_poly.pdbx_seq_one_letter_code
_entity_poly.pdbx_strand_id
1 'polypeptide(L)'
;MAPIHAHYVSADSVSATIGNTSRPVRVKEIDALGWKPMFLDGSGDGLVKAAQSQAQELGYPVTQEGCAVGFNLEPDKNATKFTTEDTLVVVTDGSPGPPYLHIENVAAKAWIHLKAVPGMFIRFPAGAKFRLIFDENNSKVAATAFFKVSLFSISY
;
A
#
# COMPACT_ATOMS: atom_id res chain seq x y z
N MET A 1 -7.73 8.70 25.51
CA MET A 1 -7.30 8.23 24.17
C MET A 1 -6.04 8.97 23.82
N ALA A 2 -4.92 8.27 23.62
CA ALA A 2 -3.70 8.89 23.12
C ALA A 2 -3.87 9.25 21.63
N PRO A 3 -3.31 10.37 21.14
CA PRO A 3 -3.35 10.71 19.73
C PRO A 3 -2.58 9.66 18.90
N ILE A 4 -3.18 9.22 17.81
CA ILE A 4 -2.51 8.39 16.80
C ILE A 4 -1.64 9.33 15.97
N HIS A 5 -0.33 9.15 16.01
CA HIS A 5 0.59 9.95 15.21
C HIS A 5 0.79 9.26 13.86
N ALA A 6 0.23 9.86 12.81
CA ALA A 6 0.61 9.55 11.45
C ALA A 6 1.86 10.34 11.12
N HIS A 7 2.99 9.65 10.94
CA HIS A 7 4.19 10.28 10.44
C HIS A 7 4.18 10.17 8.92
N TYR A 8 4.03 11.33 8.25
CA TYR A 8 4.51 11.41 6.87
C TYR A 8 5.99 11.07 6.90
N VAL A 9 6.42 10.19 6.00
CA VAL A 9 7.83 9.86 5.88
C VAL A 9 8.58 11.14 5.53
N SER A 10 9.23 11.74 6.52
CA SER A 10 10.20 12.81 6.29
C SER A 10 11.55 12.25 5.87
N ALA A 11 11.67 10.94 5.67
CA ALA A 11 12.83 10.37 5.01
C ALA A 11 12.76 10.73 3.52
N ASP A 12 13.67 11.59 3.07
CA ASP A 12 13.83 12.03 1.69
C ASP A 12 14.03 10.88 0.66
N SER A 13 14.02 9.62 1.11
CA SER A 13 14.14 8.41 0.29
C SER A 13 13.37 7.25 0.91
N VAL A 14 12.51 6.60 0.13
CA VAL A 14 12.19 5.19 0.33
C VAL A 14 13.27 4.41 -0.41
N SER A 15 13.80 3.32 0.14
CA SER A 15 14.73 2.44 -0.58
C SER A 15 14.00 1.83 -1.77
N ALA A 16 14.08 2.53 -2.88
CA ALA A 16 13.36 2.23 -4.09
C ALA A 16 14.30 2.35 -5.27
N THR A 17 14.33 1.33 -6.11
CA THR A 17 15.17 1.28 -7.30
C THR A 17 14.32 1.50 -8.54
N ILE A 18 14.93 1.86 -9.67
CA ILE A 18 14.27 1.95 -10.97
C ILE A 18 14.89 0.92 -11.90
N GLY A 19 14.15 -0.13 -12.25
CA GLY A 19 14.68 -1.23 -13.07
C GLY A 19 15.95 -1.86 -12.49
N ASN A 20 16.98 -2.08 -13.32
CA ASN A 20 18.28 -2.62 -12.88
C ASN A 20 19.24 -1.57 -12.29
N THR A 21 18.79 -0.32 -12.13
CA THR A 21 19.63 0.74 -11.56
C THR A 21 19.33 0.92 -10.07
N SER A 22 20.35 0.76 -9.23
CA SER A 22 20.27 0.93 -7.77
C SER A 22 20.08 2.39 -7.32
N ARG A 23 19.45 3.24 -8.14
CA ARG A 23 19.22 4.65 -7.81
C ARG A 23 18.02 4.75 -6.85
N PRO A 24 18.19 5.34 -5.66
CA PRO A 24 17.09 5.63 -4.75
C PRO A 24 16.02 6.51 -5.42
N VAL A 25 14.74 6.24 -5.14
CA VAL A 25 13.60 7.08 -5.55
C VAL A 25 13.10 7.89 -4.35
N ARG A 26 12.93 9.19 -4.53
CA ARG A 26 12.42 10.08 -3.47
C ARG A 26 10.92 9.94 -3.32
N VAL A 27 10.39 10.18 -2.11
CA VAL A 27 8.93 10.18 -1.85
C VAL A 27 8.20 11.11 -2.82
N LYS A 28 8.76 12.30 -3.11
CA LYS A 28 8.19 13.25 -4.07
C LYS A 28 8.01 12.69 -5.48
N GLU A 29 8.88 11.77 -5.91
CA GLU A 29 8.76 11.13 -7.22
C GLU A 29 7.61 10.11 -7.23
N ILE A 30 7.36 9.47 -6.08
CA ILE A 30 6.22 8.56 -5.88
C ILE A 30 4.92 9.38 -5.80
N ASP A 31 4.93 10.48 -5.05
CA ASP A 31 3.80 11.43 -4.94
C ASP A 31 3.39 12.01 -6.30
N ALA A 32 4.37 12.33 -7.15
CA ALA A 32 4.12 12.84 -8.50
C ALA A 32 3.41 11.82 -9.40
N LEU A 33 3.50 10.52 -9.08
CA LEU A 33 2.74 9.45 -9.74
C LEU A 33 1.34 9.26 -9.13
N GLY A 34 0.95 10.10 -8.16
CA GLY A 34 -0.33 10.01 -7.44
C GLY A 34 -0.33 9.00 -6.29
N TRP A 35 0.78 8.30 -6.08
CA TRP A 35 0.95 7.35 -4.98
C TRP A 35 1.39 8.10 -3.73
N LYS A 36 0.67 7.95 -2.62
CA LYS A 36 1.00 8.66 -1.37
C LYS A 36 1.30 7.67 -0.26
N PRO A 37 2.56 7.23 -0.12
CA PRO A 37 2.96 6.38 1.00
C PRO A 37 3.09 7.20 2.27
N MET A 38 2.51 6.71 3.36
CA MET A 38 2.65 7.22 4.72
C MET A 38 2.85 6.04 5.67
N PHE A 39 3.36 6.30 6.86
CA PHE A 39 3.67 5.26 7.83
C PHE A 39 2.88 5.52 9.10
N LEU A 40 2.20 4.47 9.55
CA LEU A 40 1.41 4.48 10.75
C LEU A 40 2.16 3.71 11.83
N ASP A 41 2.19 4.30 13.02
CA ASP A 41 2.74 3.63 14.19
C ASP A 41 1.72 2.64 14.76
N GLY A 42 2.22 1.50 15.22
CA GLY A 42 1.42 0.48 15.89
C GLY A 42 1.79 -0.94 15.48
N SER A 43 1.03 -1.91 15.98
CA SER A 43 1.16 -3.32 15.62
C SER A 43 -0.20 -4.02 15.76
N GLY A 44 -0.39 -5.11 15.01
CA GLY A 44 -1.61 -5.92 15.02
C GLY A 44 -2.88 -5.08 14.89
N ASP A 45 -3.83 -5.28 15.79
CA ASP A 45 -5.12 -4.58 15.81
C ASP A 45 -4.98 -3.06 16.02
N GLY A 46 -3.92 -2.62 16.72
CA GLY A 46 -3.66 -1.19 16.92
C GLY A 46 -3.37 -0.48 15.59
N LEU A 47 -2.62 -1.15 14.72
CA LEU A 47 -2.29 -0.63 13.39
C LEU A 47 -3.51 -0.57 12.48
N VAL A 48 -4.39 -1.58 12.51
CA VAL A 48 -5.65 -1.57 11.76
C VAL A 48 -6.54 -0.41 12.20
N LYS A 49 -6.66 -0.16 13.51
CA LYS A 49 -7.44 0.97 14.05
C LYS A 49 -6.87 2.32 13.63
N ALA A 50 -5.54 2.47 13.64
CA ALA A 50 -4.88 3.67 13.14
C ALA A 50 -5.18 3.90 11.65
N ALA A 51 -5.10 2.84 10.85
CA ALA A 51 -5.41 2.90 9.43
C ALA A 51 -6.88 3.23 9.15
N GLN A 52 -7.81 2.68 9.94
CA GLN A 52 -9.23 3.01 9.85
C GLN A 52 -9.49 4.49 10.16
N SER A 53 -8.90 5.01 11.24
CA SER A 53 -9.01 6.44 11.59
C SER A 53 -8.49 7.31 10.45
N GLN A 54 -7.31 6.97 9.91
CA GLN A 54 -6.71 7.72 8.81
C GLN A 54 -7.54 7.66 7.52
N ALA A 55 -8.08 6.49 7.18
CA ALA A 55 -8.94 6.32 6.02
C ALA A 55 -10.24 7.13 6.17
N GLN A 56 -10.84 7.17 7.37
CA GLN A 56 -12.02 7.97 7.66
C GLN A 56 -11.76 9.47 7.49
N GLU A 57 -10.62 9.98 7.99
CA GLU A 57 -10.20 11.38 7.76
C GLU A 57 -10.06 11.71 6.27
N LEU A 58 -9.65 10.74 5.46
CA LEU A 58 -9.54 10.85 4.00
C LEU A 58 -10.89 10.65 3.28
N GLY A 59 -11.99 10.49 4.01
CA GLY A 59 -13.34 10.38 3.50
C GLY A 59 -13.76 8.97 3.07
N TYR A 60 -13.08 7.93 3.55
CA TYR A 60 -13.49 6.54 3.30
C TYR A 60 -14.53 6.09 4.33
N PRO A 61 -15.64 5.47 3.90
CA PRO A 61 -16.71 5.03 4.79
C PRO A 61 -16.35 3.71 5.50
N VAL A 62 -15.31 3.73 6.35
CA VAL A 62 -14.75 2.52 6.99
C VAL A 62 -15.73 1.74 7.87
N THR A 63 -16.82 2.36 8.31
CA THR A 63 -17.90 1.74 9.10
C THR A 63 -18.96 1.06 8.22
N GLN A 64 -18.96 1.31 6.91
CA GLN A 64 -19.85 0.67 5.97
C GLN A 64 -19.33 -0.72 5.60
N GLU A 65 -20.23 -1.70 5.59
CA GLU A 65 -19.89 -3.07 5.24
C GLU A 65 -19.33 -3.16 3.81
N GLY A 66 -18.22 -3.89 3.65
CA GLY A 66 -17.53 -4.04 2.37
C GLY A 66 -16.61 -2.87 1.96
N CYS A 67 -16.48 -1.83 2.80
CA CYS A 67 -15.56 -0.70 2.56
C CYS A 67 -14.21 -0.88 3.25
N ALA A 68 -14.07 -1.86 4.14
CA ALA A 68 -12.79 -2.28 4.74
C ALA A 68 -12.67 -3.80 4.61
N VAL A 69 -11.61 -4.28 3.95
CA VAL A 69 -11.41 -5.71 3.67
C VAL A 69 -9.99 -6.12 4.01
N GLY A 70 -9.86 -7.07 4.93
CA GLY A 70 -8.61 -7.76 5.20
C GLY A 70 -8.36 -8.85 4.15
N PHE A 71 -7.13 -8.96 3.68
CA PHE A 71 -6.75 -10.01 2.75
C PHE A 71 -5.31 -10.47 3.00
N ASN A 72 -5.09 -11.76 2.78
CA ASN A 72 -3.76 -12.36 2.80
C ASN A 72 -3.30 -12.49 1.35
N LEU A 73 -2.16 -11.88 1.06
CA LEU A 73 -1.48 -12.03 -0.21
C LEU A 73 -0.45 -13.13 -0.04
N GLU A 74 -0.68 -14.20 -0.78
CA GLU A 74 0.27 -15.30 -0.93
C GLU A 74 0.96 -15.18 -2.30
N PRO A 75 2.15 -15.77 -2.48
CA PRO A 75 2.87 -15.82 -3.74
C PRO A 75 2.07 -16.61 -4.77
N ASP A 76 1.17 -15.93 -5.46
CA ASP A 76 0.68 -16.36 -6.77
C ASP A 76 1.46 -15.62 -7.86
N LYS A 77 1.74 -16.32 -8.96
CA LYS A 77 2.74 -16.01 -10.00
C LYS A 77 2.75 -14.54 -10.44
N ASN A 78 3.55 -13.67 -9.80
CA ASN A 78 3.91 -12.30 -10.22
C ASN A 78 2.82 -11.55 -11.02
N ALA A 79 1.56 -11.66 -10.58
CA ALA A 79 0.44 -11.16 -11.37
C ALA A 79 0.44 -9.63 -11.31
N THR A 80 0.46 -9.01 -12.49
CA THR A 80 0.25 -7.57 -12.57
C THR A 80 -1.21 -7.28 -12.31
N LYS A 81 -1.47 -6.41 -11.34
CA LYS A 81 -2.81 -5.99 -10.95
C LYS A 81 -3.02 -4.53 -11.33
N PHE A 82 -4.29 -4.19 -11.51
CA PHE A 82 -4.74 -2.84 -11.74
C PHE A 82 -5.78 -2.49 -10.69
N THR A 83 -5.75 -1.26 -10.21
CA THR A 83 -6.83 -0.73 -9.39
C THR A 83 -7.92 -0.15 -10.30
N THR A 84 -9.16 -0.56 -10.11
CA THR A 84 -10.32 0.04 -10.79
C THR A 84 -10.74 1.34 -10.12
N GLU A 85 -10.47 1.46 -8.82
CA GLU A 85 -10.87 2.59 -7.99
C GLU A 85 -9.73 3.06 -7.09
N ASP A 86 -9.90 4.26 -6.53
CA ASP A 86 -8.98 4.85 -5.57
C ASP A 86 -9.04 4.09 -4.23
N THR A 87 -7.98 3.35 -3.93
CA THR A 87 -7.95 2.40 -2.81
C THR A 87 -6.85 2.77 -1.83
N LEU A 88 -7.15 2.75 -0.53
CA LEU A 88 -6.10 2.85 0.51
C LEU A 88 -5.75 1.44 0.97
N VAL A 89 -4.48 1.17 1.19
CA VAL A 89 -4.02 -0.13 1.71
C VAL A 89 -3.06 0.10 2.85
N VAL A 90 -3.25 -0.62 3.94
CA VAL A 90 -2.27 -0.74 5.02
C VAL A 90 -1.69 -2.15 5.04
N VAL A 91 -0.37 -2.25 5.12
CA VAL A 91 0.30 -3.52 5.40
C VAL A 91 0.27 -3.76 6.90
N THR A 92 -0.31 -4.88 7.32
CA THR A 92 -0.47 -5.23 8.74
C THR A 92 0.54 -6.26 9.22
N ASP A 93 1.02 -7.12 8.33
CA ASP A 93 2.11 -8.08 8.59
C ASP A 93 2.87 -8.41 7.30
N GLY A 94 4.17 -8.66 7.41
CA GLY A 94 5.08 -8.99 6.31
C GLY A 94 6.22 -9.89 6.77
N SER A 95 5.92 -10.95 7.52
CA SER A 95 6.88 -11.92 8.05
C SER A 95 7.01 -13.18 7.18
N PRO A 96 8.21 -13.80 7.01
CA PRO A 96 9.53 -13.43 7.59
C PRO A 96 10.27 -12.33 6.82
N GLY A 97 9.68 -11.79 5.78
CA GLY A 97 10.05 -10.48 5.27
C GLY A 97 9.02 -9.95 4.27
N PRO A 98 9.01 -8.64 4.07
CA PRO A 98 7.96 -7.98 3.30
C PRO A 98 8.27 -8.06 1.79
N PRO A 99 7.26 -8.37 0.95
CA PRO A 99 7.37 -8.37 -0.49
C PRO A 99 7.68 -6.97 -1.00
N TYR A 100 8.12 -6.92 -2.25
CA TYR A 100 8.27 -5.68 -2.98
C TYR A 100 6.98 -5.33 -3.70
N LEU A 101 6.43 -4.16 -3.38
CA LEU A 101 5.41 -3.49 -4.20
C LEU A 101 6.12 -2.78 -5.36
N HIS A 102 5.96 -3.28 -6.57
CA HIS A 102 6.43 -2.59 -7.76
C HIS A 102 5.32 -1.70 -8.32
N ILE A 103 5.64 -0.42 -8.50
CA ILE A 103 4.77 0.60 -9.09
C ILE A 103 5.26 0.92 -10.49
N GLU A 104 4.36 0.98 -11.47
CA GLU A 104 4.74 1.41 -12.82
C GLU A 104 4.93 2.93 -12.88
N ASN A 105 6.12 3.37 -13.28
CA ASN A 105 6.38 4.72 -13.75
C ASN A 105 6.24 4.73 -15.27
N VAL A 106 5.06 5.08 -15.75
CA VAL A 106 4.71 5.08 -17.18
C VAL A 106 5.62 6.02 -17.98
N ALA A 107 5.90 7.21 -17.43
CA ALA A 107 6.74 8.21 -18.10
C ALA A 107 8.18 7.70 -18.30
N ALA A 108 8.74 7.02 -17.30
CA ALA A 108 10.07 6.44 -17.36
C ALA A 108 10.12 5.05 -18.00
N LYS A 109 8.95 4.45 -18.34
CA LYS A 109 8.80 3.05 -18.79
C LYS A 109 9.53 2.07 -17.86
N ALA A 110 9.42 2.29 -16.55
CA ALA A 110 10.17 1.55 -15.56
C ALA A 110 9.34 1.20 -14.33
N TRP A 111 9.81 0.23 -13.55
CA TRP A 111 9.22 -0.14 -12.27
C TRP A 111 9.97 0.53 -11.13
N ILE A 112 9.23 1.13 -10.20
CA ILE A 112 9.72 1.60 -8.91
C ILE A 112 9.47 0.50 -7.89
N HIS A 113 10.51 0.09 -7.17
CA HIS A 113 10.45 -1.02 -6.23
C HIS A 113 10.27 -0.49 -4.80
N LEU A 114 9.19 -0.81 -4.09
CA LEU A 114 8.97 -0.40 -2.70
C LEU A 114 8.91 -1.61 -1.79
N LYS A 115 9.58 -1.57 -0.64
CA LYS A 115 9.48 -2.64 0.36
C LYS A 115 8.18 -2.46 1.16
N ALA A 116 7.26 -3.41 1.08
CA ALA A 116 5.93 -3.33 1.69
C ALA A 116 5.96 -3.73 3.17
N VAL A 117 6.54 -2.88 4.03
CA VAL A 117 6.71 -3.15 5.46
C VAL A 117 5.42 -2.94 6.27
N PRO A 118 5.23 -3.63 7.41
CA PRO A 118 4.15 -3.33 8.34
C PRO A 118 4.12 -1.85 8.72
N GLY A 119 2.92 -1.27 8.76
CA GLY A 119 2.73 0.16 9.03
C GLY A 119 2.69 1.03 7.76
N MET A 120 3.14 0.51 6.62
CA MET A 120 3.03 1.24 5.35
C MET A 120 1.55 1.35 4.96
N PHE A 121 1.07 2.58 4.92
CA PHE A 121 -0.26 2.97 4.47
C PHE A 121 -0.11 3.74 3.16
N ILE A 122 -0.71 3.25 2.09
CA ILE A 122 -0.47 3.80 0.75
C ILE A 122 -1.77 3.95 0.00
N ARG A 123 -1.90 5.09 -0.69
CA ARG A 123 -2.97 5.32 -1.65
C ARG A 123 -2.59 4.78 -3.02
N PHE A 124 -3.40 3.88 -3.53
CA PHE A 124 -3.38 3.39 -4.90
C PHE A 124 -4.37 4.24 -5.72
N PRO A 125 -3.89 5.10 -6.63
CA PRO A 125 -4.80 5.86 -7.47
C PRO A 125 -5.55 4.94 -8.43
N ALA A 126 -6.77 5.31 -8.84
CA ALA A 126 -7.52 4.55 -9.83
C ALA A 126 -6.74 4.42 -11.15
N GLY A 127 -6.78 3.23 -11.76
CA GLY A 127 -6.01 2.91 -12.97
C GLY A 127 -4.53 2.62 -12.73
N ALA A 128 -4.06 2.67 -11.48
CA ALA A 128 -2.68 2.38 -11.18
C ALA A 128 -2.35 0.90 -11.42
N LYS A 129 -1.22 0.67 -12.09
CA LYS A 129 -0.67 -0.64 -12.34
C LYS A 129 0.42 -0.96 -11.32
N PHE A 130 0.29 -2.11 -10.68
CA PHE A 130 1.25 -2.57 -9.69
C PHE A 130 1.42 -4.09 -9.73
N ARG A 131 2.47 -4.58 -9.10
CA ARG A 131 2.67 -6.00 -8.83
C ARG A 131 3.33 -6.19 -7.49
N LEU A 132 3.03 -7.29 -6.83
CA LEU A 132 3.69 -7.70 -5.60
C LEU A 132 4.67 -8.82 -5.96
N ILE A 133 5.93 -8.62 -5.59
CA ILE A 133 6.99 -9.60 -5.79
C ILE A 133 7.34 -10.18 -4.44
N PHE A 134 7.07 -11.46 -4.31
CA PHE A 134 7.48 -12.30 -3.19
C PHE A 134 8.82 -12.93 -3.55
N ASP A 135 9.74 -13.03 -2.58
CA ASP A 135 11.01 -13.74 -2.74
C ASP A 135 11.02 -14.99 -1.85
N GLU A 136 12.13 -15.74 -1.90
CA GLU A 136 12.31 -16.97 -1.13
C GLU A 136 12.21 -16.79 0.41
N ASN A 137 12.36 -15.57 0.91
CA ASN A 137 12.27 -15.24 2.33
C ASN A 137 10.90 -14.66 2.73
N ASN A 138 10.05 -14.34 1.75
CA ASN A 138 8.84 -13.54 1.93
C ASN A 138 7.66 -14.27 1.32
N SER A 139 6.95 -15.09 2.09
CA SER A 139 5.90 -15.96 1.56
C SER A 139 4.48 -15.50 1.86
N LYS A 140 4.27 -14.48 2.70
CA LYS A 140 2.93 -13.97 3.02
C LYS A 140 2.96 -12.50 3.39
N VAL A 141 1.92 -11.77 3.01
CA VAL A 141 1.59 -10.45 3.57
C VAL A 141 0.15 -10.41 3.98
N ALA A 142 -0.11 -9.89 5.17
CA ALA A 142 -1.43 -9.47 5.56
C ALA A 142 -1.57 -7.97 5.29
N ALA A 143 -2.68 -7.59 4.67
CA ALA A 143 -3.00 -6.21 4.40
C ALA A 143 -4.51 -5.96 4.59
N THR A 144 -4.86 -4.70 4.82
CA THR A 144 -6.25 -4.25 4.82
C THR A 144 -6.42 -3.16 3.79
N ALA A 145 -7.41 -3.30 2.91
CA ALA A 145 -7.78 -2.30 1.92
C ALA A 145 -9.04 -1.56 2.34
N PHE A 146 -9.07 -0.26 2.06
CA PHE A 146 -10.22 0.60 2.25
C PHE A 146 -10.68 1.16 0.91
N PHE A 147 -11.97 1.09 0.66
CA PHE A 147 -12.62 1.49 -0.59
C PHE A 147 -13.63 2.60 -0.31
N LYS A 148 -13.76 3.54 -1.25
CA LYS A 148 -14.77 4.61 -1.15
C LYS A 148 -16.18 4.11 -1.45
N VAL A 149 -16.28 3.04 -2.24
CA VAL A 149 -17.53 2.37 -2.58
C VAL A 149 -17.44 0.95 -2.02
N SER A 150 -18.56 0.42 -1.52
CA SER A 150 -18.60 -0.95 -1.00
C SER A 150 -18.30 -1.94 -2.13
N LEU A 151 -17.43 -2.93 -1.88
CA LEU A 151 -17.15 -3.99 -2.85
C LEU A 151 -18.43 -4.77 -3.26
N PHE A 152 -19.46 -4.79 -2.40
CA PHE A 152 -20.75 -5.40 -2.71
C PHE A 152 -21.58 -4.62 -3.74
N SER A 153 -21.20 -3.37 -4.04
CA SER A 153 -21.83 -2.54 -5.07
C SER A 153 -21.15 -2.67 -6.44
N ILE A 154 -19.99 -3.33 -6.50
CA ILE A 154 -19.27 -3.58 -7.75
C ILE A 154 -19.87 -4.85 -8.40
N SER A 155 -20.85 -4.64 -9.27
CA SER A 155 -21.39 -5.69 -10.13
C SER A 155 -20.40 -5.95 -11.27
N TYR A 156 -19.96 -7.21 -11.45
CA TYR A 156 -19.16 -7.66 -12.61
C TYR A 156 -20.02 -7.79 -13.87
#